data_AF-A0A409X0P3-F1
#
_entry.id   AF-A0A409X0P3-F1
#
_cell.length_a   1.000
_cell.length_b   1.000
_cell.length_c   1.000
_cell.angle_alpha   90.00
_cell.angle_beta   90.00
_cell.angle_gamma   90.00
#
_symmetry.space_group_name_H-M   'P 1'
#
loop_
_entity.id
_entity.type
_entity.pdbx_description
1 polymer ?
#
loop_
_entity_poly.entity_id
_entity_poly.type
_entity_poly.pdbx_seq_one_letter_code
_entity_poly.pdbx_strand_id
1 'polypeptide(L)'
;MASPAPASAQAQSPAATSAEAHADVLKVSILGKDSIHCGFHLTPYIVHTVLTTLPSSTYVLITDTNVANFHLDAFEGEFNAQIDKLDSSKACEKAKARFLSLVVAPGETIKSREGKAYIEDFLLANKCTRDTVILALGGGVIGDLVGFVAATLYVPLPPSTTLHYTHDQPHSPHSMRGVRFIQIPTSLLAMVDSSVGGKTAIDTPHGKNLIGAFWQPEYIFIDAAFLETLPPREFSNGMAEVVKTAAIWDEQEFTSLESRSAEIFAAIQSPSTNFSGRLSRTRTPAQTLLLSIIAASISVKAHIVTIDERETGLRNLVNFGHTIGHAIEAVLTPTILHGECVAVGMVLEAEVARALGVLSQVAVGRLTRALKGYNLPVSLADPRIAGLPEAKGLTVDRLLDIMKIDKKNSGDEKKIVLLSRIGATLEQKATAVRDEVIAKVLCEAARVVSGTPAKNPVKMTTPGSKSISNRVLVLAALGKGTCRLKNLLHSDDTQVMMAALHELKGAKFSWEDAGETLVVEGGEGILHLPPKGKELYLGNAGTAARFLTTVCTLVQPPPPPSPSTPPGSLPTHTIITGNARMKQRPIGPLVTALQSNGAP
;
A
#
# COMPACT_ATOMS: atom_id res chain seq x y z
N MET A 1 -24.58 9.87 -65.96
CA MET A 1 -25.78 9.96 -65.11
C MET A 1 -25.64 8.87 -64.05
N ALA A 2 -24.98 9.03 -62.91
CA ALA A 2 -25.07 10.06 -61.86
C ALA A 2 -26.47 10.15 -61.23
N SER A 3 -26.67 9.47 -60.09
CA SER A 3 -27.25 10.01 -58.84
C SER A 3 -27.48 8.89 -57.78
N PRO A 4 -27.49 9.18 -56.46
CA PRO A 4 -26.27 9.11 -55.65
C PRO A 4 -26.40 8.28 -54.36
N ALA A 5 -25.25 8.01 -53.74
CA ALA A 5 -25.06 7.31 -52.47
C ALA A 5 -25.45 8.17 -51.25
N PRO A 6 -25.79 7.54 -50.10
CA PRO A 6 -26.21 8.27 -48.90
C PRO A 6 -25.00 8.90 -48.18
N ALA A 7 -25.19 10.14 -47.76
CA ALA A 7 -24.19 10.97 -47.10
C ALA A 7 -23.75 10.39 -45.74
N SER A 8 -22.43 10.26 -45.56
CA SER A 8 -21.77 10.00 -44.27
C SER A 8 -21.87 11.24 -43.40
N ALA A 9 -22.58 11.14 -42.27
CA ALA A 9 -22.58 12.16 -41.24
C ALA A 9 -21.18 12.23 -40.59
N GLN A 10 -20.43 13.29 -40.90
CA GLN A 10 -19.25 13.68 -40.14
C GLN A 10 -19.70 14.09 -38.74
N ALA A 11 -19.32 13.30 -37.73
CA ALA A 11 -19.42 13.72 -36.35
C ALA A 11 -18.41 14.85 -36.11
N GLN A 12 -18.88 16.09 -36.17
CA GLN A 12 -18.13 17.25 -35.70
C GLN A 12 -17.89 17.08 -34.19
N SER A 13 -16.62 16.99 -33.79
CA SER A 13 -16.24 17.06 -32.38
C SER A 13 -16.66 18.44 -31.83
N PRO A 14 -17.49 18.51 -30.78
CA PRO A 14 -17.82 19.80 -30.20
C PRO A 14 -16.57 20.34 -29.50
N ALA A 15 -16.23 21.59 -29.80
CA ALA A 15 -15.13 22.33 -29.22
C ALA A 15 -15.15 22.27 -27.68
N ALA A 16 -14.08 21.73 -27.10
CA ALA A 16 -13.88 21.64 -25.66
C ALA A 16 -13.61 23.03 -25.06
N THR A 17 -14.60 23.57 -24.36
CA THR A 17 -14.52 24.82 -23.60
C THR A 17 -14.15 24.52 -22.14
N SER A 18 -13.03 25.09 -21.67
CA SER A 18 -12.64 25.48 -20.29
C SER A 18 -12.95 24.60 -19.05
N ALA A 19 -13.57 23.42 -19.17
CA ALA A 19 -14.01 22.58 -18.06
C ALA A 19 -13.06 21.40 -17.76
N GLU A 20 -12.04 21.17 -18.60
CA GLU A 20 -11.21 19.96 -18.59
C GLU A 20 -10.13 19.91 -17.49
N ALA A 21 -9.80 21.05 -16.86
CA ALA A 21 -8.79 21.14 -15.80
C ALA A 21 -9.33 20.90 -14.37
N HIS A 22 -10.65 20.73 -14.19
CA HIS A 22 -11.25 20.55 -12.87
C HIS A 22 -11.15 19.08 -12.44
N ALA A 23 -10.28 18.80 -11.47
CA ALA A 23 -10.19 17.53 -10.76
C ALA A 23 -10.39 17.76 -9.26
N ASP A 24 -11.09 16.85 -8.59
CA ASP A 24 -11.23 16.92 -7.14
C ASP A 24 -9.98 16.32 -6.50
N VAL A 25 -9.11 17.18 -5.96
CA VAL A 25 -7.80 16.79 -5.44
C VAL A 25 -7.80 16.84 -3.91
N LEU A 26 -7.36 15.75 -3.28
CA LEU A 26 -7.06 15.71 -1.86
C LEU A 26 -5.61 16.14 -1.66
N LYS A 27 -5.37 17.14 -0.81
CA LYS A 27 -4.02 17.66 -0.54
C LYS A 27 -3.51 17.19 0.80
N VAL A 28 -2.25 16.79 0.86
CA VAL A 28 -1.54 16.40 2.08
C VAL A 28 -0.36 17.36 2.27
N SER A 29 -0.21 17.85 3.49
CA SER A 29 0.86 18.79 3.85
C SER A 29 2.13 18.06 4.26
N ILE A 30 3.27 18.53 3.79
CA ILE A 30 4.60 18.06 4.18
C ILE A 30 5.55 19.25 4.28
N LEU A 31 6.32 19.31 5.37
CA LEU A 31 7.28 20.40 5.62
C LEU A 31 6.66 21.81 5.49
N GLY A 32 5.40 21.95 5.90
CA GLY A 32 4.66 23.21 5.88
C GLY A 32 4.09 23.63 4.52
N LYS A 33 4.09 22.75 3.52
CA LYS A 33 3.51 23.00 2.19
C LYS A 33 2.54 21.89 1.78
N ASP A 34 1.44 22.27 1.15
CA ASP A 34 0.49 21.33 0.53
C ASP A 34 0.98 20.88 -0.84
N SER A 35 2.11 20.17 -0.87
CA SER A 35 2.80 19.74 -2.08
C SER A 35 2.41 18.34 -2.56
N ILE A 36 1.71 17.53 -1.74
CA ILE A 36 1.24 16.20 -2.12
C ILE A 36 -0.23 16.28 -2.55
N HIS A 37 -0.51 15.98 -3.81
CA HIS A 37 -1.83 16.11 -4.42
C HIS A 37 -2.31 14.73 -4.91
N CYS A 38 -3.42 14.24 -4.36
CA CYS A 38 -3.96 12.91 -4.61
C CYS A 38 -5.31 12.96 -5.34
N GLY A 39 -5.51 12.09 -6.32
CA GLY A 39 -6.77 12.00 -7.07
C GLY A 39 -6.75 10.92 -8.15
N PHE A 40 -7.62 11.08 -9.16
CA PHE A 40 -7.72 10.20 -10.33
C PHE A 40 -7.71 11.02 -11.62
N HIS A 41 -7.04 10.51 -12.65
CA HIS A 41 -6.97 11.09 -14.00
C HIS A 41 -6.48 12.54 -13.97
N LEU A 42 -5.38 12.76 -13.27
CA LEU A 42 -4.81 14.05 -12.92
C LEU A 42 -3.92 14.67 -14.00
N THR A 43 -3.61 13.99 -15.12
CA THR A 43 -2.70 14.52 -16.15
C THR A 43 -2.96 16.00 -16.51
N PRO A 44 -4.19 16.44 -16.85
CA PRO A 44 -4.44 17.86 -17.14
C PRO A 44 -4.19 18.79 -15.95
N TYR A 45 -4.54 18.34 -14.74
CA TYR A 45 -4.30 19.08 -13.49
C TYR A 45 -2.81 19.22 -13.19
N ILE A 46 -2.03 18.15 -13.38
CA ILE A 46 -0.58 18.13 -13.17
C ILE A 46 0.08 19.13 -14.12
N VAL A 47 -0.20 19.03 -15.42
CA VAL A 47 0.40 19.93 -16.42
C VAL A 47 0.05 21.39 -16.13
N HIS A 48 -1.23 21.68 -15.86
CA HIS A 48 -1.65 23.03 -15.51
C HIS A 48 -0.93 23.55 -14.25
N THR A 49 -0.86 22.75 -13.19
CA THR A 49 -0.22 23.14 -11.93
C THR A 49 1.27 23.39 -12.12
N VAL A 50 1.97 22.51 -12.84
CA VAL A 50 3.42 22.64 -13.09
C VAL A 50 3.73 23.88 -13.90
N LEU A 51 3.01 24.14 -15.00
CA LEU A 51 3.25 25.30 -15.85
C LEU A 51 2.94 26.63 -15.16
N THR A 52 1.97 26.64 -14.23
CA THR A 52 1.56 27.85 -13.52
C THR A 52 2.42 28.15 -12.28
N THR A 53 2.78 27.12 -11.52
CA THR A 53 3.47 27.27 -10.22
C THR A 53 4.99 27.12 -10.33
N LEU A 54 5.49 26.37 -11.32
CA LEU A 54 6.92 26.12 -11.55
C LEU A 54 7.36 26.60 -12.93
N PRO A 55 7.25 27.91 -13.25
CA PRO A 55 7.64 28.42 -14.56
C PRO A 55 9.11 28.11 -14.85
N SER A 56 9.35 27.58 -16.06
CA SER A 56 10.65 27.15 -16.57
C SER A 56 10.67 27.28 -18.09
N SER A 57 11.85 27.50 -18.67
CA SER A 57 12.07 27.39 -20.12
C SER A 57 12.07 25.93 -20.60
N THR A 58 12.42 24.97 -19.74
CA THR A 58 12.58 23.56 -20.11
C THR A 58 11.97 22.64 -19.05
N TYR A 59 11.07 21.76 -19.48
CA TYR A 59 10.51 20.67 -18.68
C TYR A 59 11.01 19.34 -19.25
N VAL A 60 11.50 18.44 -18.39
CA VAL A 60 12.04 17.14 -18.82
C VAL A 60 11.35 16.03 -18.06
N LEU A 61 10.61 15.16 -18.76
CA LEU A 61 10.00 13.98 -18.20
C LEU A 61 10.89 12.76 -18.39
N ILE A 62 11.21 12.08 -17.28
CA ILE A 62 12.01 10.85 -17.30
C ILE A 62 11.14 9.71 -16.79
N THR A 63 11.10 8.62 -17.56
CA THR A 63 10.27 7.43 -17.28
C THR A 63 10.96 6.16 -17.78
N ASP A 64 10.44 4.99 -17.43
CA ASP A 64 10.89 3.71 -17.99
C ASP A 64 10.05 3.28 -19.19
N THR A 65 10.55 2.31 -19.97
CA THR A 65 9.87 1.81 -21.18
C THR A 65 8.48 1.24 -20.91
N ASN A 66 8.22 0.65 -19.74
CA ASN A 66 6.91 0.04 -19.45
C ASN A 66 5.87 1.11 -19.18
N VAL A 67 6.21 2.10 -18.35
CA VAL A 67 5.33 3.22 -18.01
C VAL A 67 5.13 4.16 -19.22
N ALA A 68 6.16 4.35 -20.03
CA ALA A 68 6.10 5.18 -21.23
C ALA A 68 4.96 4.74 -22.17
N ASN A 69 4.83 3.43 -22.40
CA ASN A 69 3.83 2.86 -23.32
C ASN A 69 2.38 3.17 -22.94
N PHE A 70 2.10 3.51 -21.68
CA PHE A 70 0.74 3.79 -21.22
C PHE A 70 0.46 5.29 -21.03
N HIS A 71 1.48 6.07 -20.67
CA HIS A 71 1.25 7.39 -20.10
C HIS A 71 2.05 8.52 -20.75
N LEU A 72 3.15 8.23 -21.48
CA LEU A 72 4.02 9.27 -22.03
C LEU A 72 3.29 10.14 -23.06
N ASP A 73 2.61 9.54 -24.03
CA ASP A 73 1.89 10.25 -25.10
C ASP A 73 0.83 11.22 -24.54
N ALA A 74 0.16 10.82 -23.46
CA ALA A 74 -0.85 11.67 -22.81
C ALA A 74 -0.22 12.90 -22.15
N PHE A 75 0.95 12.74 -21.51
CA PHE A 75 1.70 13.88 -20.96
C PHE A 75 2.27 14.78 -22.06
N GLU A 76 2.86 14.21 -23.11
CA GLU A 76 3.39 14.96 -24.25
C GLU A 76 2.30 15.79 -24.94
N GLY A 77 1.15 15.16 -25.22
CA GLY A 77 0.01 15.84 -25.83
C GLY A 77 -0.49 17.01 -24.98
N GLU A 78 -0.67 16.80 -23.68
CA GLU A 78 -1.19 17.84 -22.77
C GLU A 78 -0.18 18.97 -22.53
N PHE A 79 1.11 18.67 -22.36
CA PHE A 79 2.15 19.69 -22.21
C PHE A 79 2.26 20.57 -23.47
N ASN A 80 2.30 19.96 -24.65
CA ASN A 80 2.38 20.71 -25.91
C ASN A 80 1.14 21.60 -26.10
N ALA A 81 -0.06 21.06 -25.86
CA ALA A 81 -1.31 21.81 -25.98
C ALA A 81 -1.38 23.01 -25.01
N GLN A 82 -0.93 22.86 -23.77
CA GLN A 82 -0.95 23.94 -22.78
C GLN A 82 0.14 24.99 -22.99
N ILE A 83 1.33 24.58 -23.44
CA ILE A 83 2.42 25.51 -23.81
C ILE A 83 1.97 26.39 -25.00
N ASP A 84 1.38 25.79 -26.03
CA ASP A 84 0.89 26.54 -27.21
C ASP A 84 -0.21 27.55 -26.84
N LYS A 85 -1.09 27.21 -25.88
CA LYS A 85 -2.09 28.14 -25.34
C LYS A 85 -1.46 29.30 -24.57
N LEU A 86 -0.44 29.04 -23.76
CA LEU A 86 0.26 30.08 -22.99
C LEU A 86 0.96 31.09 -23.92
N ASP A 87 1.60 30.60 -24.98
CA ASP A 87 2.27 31.45 -25.99
C ASP A 87 1.27 32.32 -26.76
N SER A 88 0.11 31.75 -27.14
CA SER A 88 -0.94 32.50 -27.85
C SER A 88 -1.55 33.65 -27.02
N SER A 89 -1.39 33.61 -25.69
CA SER A 89 -1.98 34.58 -24.75
C SER A 89 -1.04 35.71 -24.32
N LYS A 90 0.27 35.63 -24.62
CA LYS A 90 1.27 36.64 -24.22
C LYS A 90 2.00 37.21 -25.44
N ALA A 91 1.69 38.45 -25.78
CA ALA A 91 2.43 39.29 -26.74
C ALA A 91 3.79 39.77 -26.18
N CYS A 92 4.60 38.90 -25.57
CA CYS A 92 5.90 39.25 -24.99
C CYS A 92 7.00 38.29 -25.46
N GLU A 93 8.15 38.86 -25.81
CA GLU A 93 9.39 38.25 -26.32
C GLU A 93 10.11 37.30 -25.33
N LYS A 94 9.40 36.45 -24.58
CA LYS A 94 10.03 35.38 -23.82
C LYS A 94 10.14 34.13 -24.68
N ALA A 95 11.29 33.46 -24.63
CA ALA A 95 11.52 32.22 -25.33
C ALA A 95 10.46 31.17 -24.95
N LYS A 96 9.87 30.53 -25.97
CA LYS A 96 8.89 29.45 -25.86
C LYS A 96 9.41 28.35 -24.93
N ALA A 97 8.59 27.95 -23.95
CA ALA A 97 8.90 26.81 -23.10
C ALA A 97 8.94 25.53 -23.96
N ARG A 98 9.86 24.61 -23.64
CA ARG A 98 9.97 23.32 -24.34
C ARG A 98 9.76 22.14 -23.39
N PHE A 99 9.20 21.07 -23.95
CA PHE A 99 9.03 19.78 -23.28
C PHE A 99 9.97 18.75 -23.92
N LEU A 100 10.70 17.99 -23.09
CA LEU A 100 11.57 16.89 -23.50
C LEU A 100 11.20 15.63 -22.74
N SER A 101 11.37 14.46 -23.36
CA SER A 101 11.18 13.17 -22.71
C SER A 101 12.42 12.29 -22.84
N LEU A 102 12.70 11.49 -21.81
CA LEU A 102 13.74 10.46 -21.81
C LEU A 102 13.16 9.15 -21.27
N VAL A 103 13.28 8.09 -22.06
CA VAL A 103 12.86 6.74 -21.69
C VAL A 103 14.09 5.91 -21.36
N VAL A 104 14.11 5.31 -20.16
CA VAL A 104 15.19 4.44 -19.68
C VAL A 104 14.73 2.98 -19.53
N ALA A 105 15.68 2.06 -19.32
CA ALA A 105 15.36 0.66 -19.04
C ALA A 105 14.65 0.52 -17.68
N PRO A 106 13.69 -0.42 -17.54
CA PRO A 106 12.97 -0.64 -16.29
C PRO A 106 13.77 -1.50 -15.31
N GLY A 107 13.38 -1.45 -14.04
CA GLY A 107 13.91 -2.31 -12.97
C GLY A 107 15.11 -1.75 -12.22
N GLU A 108 15.48 -2.42 -11.11
CA GLU A 108 16.46 -1.90 -10.13
C GLU A 108 17.84 -1.59 -10.73
N THR A 109 18.25 -2.27 -11.82
CA THR A 109 19.56 -2.13 -12.44
C THR A 109 19.86 -0.72 -12.98
N ILE A 110 18.83 0.05 -13.34
CA ILE A 110 19.01 1.43 -13.81
C ILE A 110 19.39 2.37 -12.67
N LYS A 111 19.13 1.98 -11.41
CA LYS A 111 19.42 2.76 -10.21
C LYS A 111 20.90 2.64 -9.83
N SER A 112 21.77 3.02 -10.77
CA SER A 112 23.23 2.83 -10.75
C SER A 112 23.96 4.14 -11.10
N ARG A 113 25.29 4.14 -10.99
CA ARG A 113 26.11 5.30 -11.38
C ARG A 113 26.00 5.55 -12.88
N GLU A 114 25.94 4.48 -13.65
CA GLU A 114 25.82 4.48 -15.10
C GLU A 114 24.46 5.04 -15.53
N GLY A 115 23.36 4.60 -14.89
CA GLY A 115 22.03 5.14 -15.14
C GLY A 115 21.93 6.63 -14.81
N LYS A 116 22.57 7.06 -13.71
CA LYS A 116 22.66 8.48 -13.35
C LYS A 116 23.41 9.30 -14.40
N ALA A 117 24.60 8.84 -14.80
CA ALA A 117 25.42 9.51 -15.81
C ALA A 117 24.70 9.63 -17.16
N TYR A 118 24.01 8.56 -17.59
CA TYR A 118 23.23 8.56 -18.82
C TYR A 118 22.16 9.66 -18.85
N ILE A 119 21.44 9.85 -17.75
CA ILE A 119 20.43 10.92 -17.64
C ILE A 119 21.10 12.29 -17.63
N GLU A 120 22.19 12.47 -16.89
CA GLU A 120 22.92 13.74 -16.83
C GLU A 120 23.46 14.16 -18.20
N ASP A 121 24.07 13.23 -18.93
CA ASP A 121 24.59 13.47 -20.27
C ASP A 121 23.48 13.86 -21.27
N PHE A 122 22.30 13.23 -21.17
CA PHE A 122 21.14 13.63 -21.97
C PHE A 122 20.69 15.06 -21.67
N LEU A 123 20.61 15.44 -20.39
CA LEU A 123 20.22 16.79 -19.98
C LEU A 123 21.21 17.84 -20.48
N LEU A 124 22.51 17.56 -20.37
CA LEU A 124 23.59 18.44 -20.83
C LEU A 124 23.63 18.55 -22.36
N ALA A 125 23.46 17.44 -23.08
CA ALA A 125 23.40 17.43 -24.55
C ALA A 125 22.25 18.28 -25.09
N ASN A 126 21.11 18.30 -24.38
CA ASN A 126 19.95 19.12 -24.73
C ASN A 126 20.05 20.57 -24.24
N LYS A 127 21.18 21.00 -23.67
CA LYS A 127 21.39 22.36 -23.13
C LYS A 127 20.32 22.72 -22.10
N CYS A 128 19.92 21.77 -21.25
CA CYS A 128 19.11 22.11 -20.08
C CYS A 128 19.87 23.17 -19.26
N THR A 129 19.16 24.05 -18.55
CA THR A 129 19.68 25.15 -17.74
C THR A 129 19.24 24.99 -16.30
N ARG A 130 19.72 25.83 -15.37
CA ARG A 130 19.36 25.71 -13.94
C ARG A 130 17.86 25.90 -13.66
N ASP A 131 17.14 26.57 -14.55
CA ASP A 131 15.69 26.74 -14.43
C ASP A 131 14.90 25.47 -14.76
N THR A 132 15.53 24.44 -15.35
CA THR A 132 14.89 23.17 -15.72
C THR A 132 14.09 22.57 -14.56
N VAL A 133 12.90 22.06 -14.90
CA VAL A 133 12.03 21.30 -13.99
C VAL A 133 12.00 19.86 -14.49
N ILE A 134 12.43 18.92 -13.66
CA ILE A 134 12.45 17.50 -13.99
C ILE A 134 11.18 16.82 -13.45
N LEU A 135 10.55 15.99 -14.25
CA LEU A 135 9.35 15.22 -13.90
C LEU A 135 9.73 13.74 -13.81
N ALA A 136 9.72 13.17 -12.61
CA ALA A 136 9.96 11.74 -12.41
C ALA A 136 8.62 10.98 -12.52
N LEU A 137 8.37 10.35 -13.67
CA LEU A 137 7.18 9.53 -13.91
C LEU A 137 7.54 8.05 -13.77
N GLY A 138 7.16 7.41 -12.66
CA GLY A 138 7.49 6.00 -12.45
C GLY A 138 7.31 5.49 -11.03
N GLY A 139 7.82 4.28 -10.77
CA GLY A 139 7.91 3.72 -9.42
C GLY A 139 9.07 4.29 -8.60
N GLY A 140 9.39 3.64 -7.47
CA GLY A 140 10.46 4.09 -6.58
C GLY A 140 11.85 4.14 -7.22
N VAL A 141 12.13 3.25 -8.17
CA VAL A 141 13.40 3.24 -8.94
C VAL A 141 13.61 4.55 -9.70
N ILE A 142 12.62 4.97 -10.48
CA ILE A 142 12.66 6.23 -11.24
C ILE A 142 12.68 7.41 -10.27
N GLY A 143 11.84 7.38 -9.23
CA GLY A 143 11.78 8.45 -8.23
C GLY A 143 13.12 8.69 -7.52
N ASP A 144 13.81 7.64 -7.09
CA ASP A 144 15.11 7.72 -6.42
C ASP A 144 16.22 8.19 -7.38
N LEU A 145 16.29 7.59 -8.57
CA LEU A 145 17.34 7.90 -9.55
C LEU A 145 17.22 9.34 -10.06
N VAL A 146 16.01 9.72 -10.52
CA VAL A 146 15.75 11.05 -11.08
C VAL A 146 15.85 12.12 -10.01
N GLY A 147 15.36 11.84 -8.80
CA GLY A 147 15.54 12.73 -7.66
C GLY A 147 17.01 12.95 -7.30
N PHE A 148 17.87 11.92 -7.45
CA PHE A 148 19.29 12.06 -7.18
C PHE A 148 20.02 12.83 -8.28
N VAL A 149 19.64 12.62 -9.55
CA VAL A 149 20.08 13.49 -10.67
C VAL A 149 19.70 14.94 -10.40
N ALA A 150 18.45 15.20 -10.02
CA ALA A 150 17.97 16.55 -9.71
C ALA A 150 18.74 17.19 -8.54
N ALA A 151 19.15 16.40 -7.54
CA ALA A 151 19.92 16.87 -6.39
C ALA A 151 21.35 17.29 -6.76
N THR A 152 21.96 16.68 -7.79
CA THR A 152 23.37 16.90 -8.12
C THR A 152 23.63 17.68 -9.39
N LEU A 153 22.62 17.82 -10.27
CA LEU A 153 22.79 18.41 -11.59
C LEU A 153 23.38 19.84 -11.48
N TYR A 154 24.57 20.00 -12.05
CA TYR A 154 25.22 21.30 -12.21
C TYR A 154 25.04 21.77 -13.64
N VAL A 155 24.54 22.99 -13.81
CA VAL A 155 24.28 23.55 -15.13
C VAL A 155 24.79 24.99 -15.20
N PRO A 156 25.52 25.38 -16.26
CA PRO A 156 25.97 26.76 -16.44
C PRO A 156 24.78 27.74 -16.47
N LEU A 157 24.96 28.94 -15.92
CA LEU A 157 23.98 30.02 -16.05
C LEU A 157 23.84 30.43 -17.53
N PRO A 158 22.64 30.80 -18.00
CA PRO A 158 22.48 31.32 -19.35
C PRO A 158 23.33 32.58 -19.56
N PRO A 159 23.95 32.78 -20.73
CA PRO A 159 24.62 34.03 -21.05
C PRO A 159 23.57 35.13 -21.20
N SER A 160 23.76 36.23 -20.47
CA SER A 160 22.99 37.50 -20.45
C SER A 160 21.78 37.60 -19.52
N THR A 161 22.01 38.24 -18.36
CA THR A 161 21.21 39.40 -17.92
C THR A 161 22.12 40.27 -17.06
N THR A 162 22.47 41.46 -17.55
CA THR A 162 23.22 42.46 -16.80
C THR A 162 22.35 42.96 -15.65
N LEU A 163 22.46 42.35 -14.47
CA LEU A 163 21.87 42.87 -13.24
C LEU A 163 22.83 43.91 -12.65
N HIS A 164 22.40 45.17 -12.69
CA HIS A 164 22.98 46.22 -11.87
C HIS A 164 22.92 45.79 -10.40
N TYR A 165 24.08 45.62 -9.79
CA TYR A 165 24.22 45.33 -8.37
C TYR A 165 23.92 46.61 -7.57
N THR A 166 22.81 46.65 -6.84
CA THR A 166 22.64 47.59 -5.72
C THR A 166 22.95 46.87 -4.42
N HIS A 167 23.96 47.35 -3.72
CA HIS A 167 24.38 46.93 -2.38
C HIS A 167 23.27 47.22 -1.36
N ASP A 168 22.44 46.23 -1.02
CA ASP A 168 21.86 46.04 0.32
C ASP A 168 20.84 44.89 0.33
N GLN A 169 21.31 43.65 0.52
CA GLN A 169 20.59 42.53 1.17
C GLN A 169 21.63 41.45 1.55
N PRO A 170 21.46 40.70 2.65
CA PRO A 170 22.41 39.66 3.04
C PRO A 170 22.32 38.48 2.06
N HIS A 171 23.24 38.44 1.11
CA HIS A 171 23.37 37.35 0.15
C HIS A 171 23.94 36.09 0.82
N SER A 172 23.16 35.01 0.81
CA SER A 172 23.64 33.64 1.02
C SER A 172 24.54 33.24 -0.17
N PRO A 173 25.67 32.53 0.06
CA PRO A 173 26.75 32.41 -0.91
C PRO A 173 26.34 31.57 -2.14
N HIS A 174 26.66 32.10 -3.31
CA HIS A 174 26.32 31.57 -4.63
C HIS A 174 27.20 30.38 -5.03
N SER A 175 26.81 29.16 -4.60
CA SER A 175 27.07 27.92 -5.35
C SER A 175 26.25 26.78 -4.76
N MET A 176 25.12 26.40 -5.38
CA MET A 176 24.42 25.16 -5.03
C MET A 176 23.91 24.44 -6.28
N ARG A 177 24.57 23.31 -6.56
CA ARG A 177 24.28 22.27 -7.56
C ARG A 177 22.95 21.62 -7.22
N GLY A 178 22.01 21.58 -8.15
CA GLY A 178 20.65 21.08 -7.93
C GLY A 178 19.58 21.86 -8.70
N VAL A 179 18.56 21.15 -9.19
CA VAL A 179 17.42 21.69 -9.97
C VAL A 179 16.08 21.24 -9.37
N ARG A 180 15.02 21.97 -9.70
CA ARG A 180 13.65 21.65 -9.26
C ARG A 180 13.19 20.35 -9.90
N PHE A 181 12.48 19.53 -9.14
CA PHE A 181 11.84 18.33 -9.68
C PHE A 181 10.52 18.04 -8.98
N ILE A 182 9.70 17.22 -9.62
CA ILE A 182 8.45 16.70 -9.08
C ILE A 182 8.42 15.18 -9.19
N GLN A 183 7.62 14.55 -8.32
CA GLN A 183 7.34 13.12 -8.36
C GLN A 183 5.93 12.86 -8.92
N ILE A 184 5.83 11.92 -9.85
CA ILE A 184 4.57 11.40 -10.39
C ILE A 184 4.59 9.88 -10.22
N PRO A 185 4.30 9.37 -9.00
CA PRO A 185 4.38 7.95 -8.69
C PRO A 185 3.34 7.12 -9.46
N THR A 186 3.80 6.07 -10.15
CA THR A 186 2.92 5.16 -10.93
C THR A 186 2.71 3.78 -10.31
N SER A 187 3.50 3.44 -9.28
CA SER A 187 3.33 2.22 -8.48
C SER A 187 2.70 2.54 -7.13
N LEU A 188 1.93 1.61 -6.57
CA LEU A 188 1.33 1.81 -5.25
C LEU A 188 2.40 2.09 -4.18
N LEU A 189 3.51 1.34 -4.20
CA LEU A 189 4.66 1.53 -3.31
C LEU A 189 5.17 2.97 -3.34
N ALA A 190 5.31 3.55 -4.54
CA ALA A 190 5.78 4.91 -4.69
C ALA A 190 4.75 5.94 -4.21
N MET A 191 3.45 5.68 -4.41
CA MET A 191 2.37 6.57 -3.97
C MET A 191 2.28 6.65 -2.45
N VAL A 192 2.54 5.55 -1.74
CA VAL A 192 2.34 5.43 -0.29
C VAL A 192 3.62 5.56 0.53
N ASP A 193 4.78 5.44 -0.12
CA ASP A 193 6.07 5.48 0.54
C ASP A 193 7.14 6.23 -0.27
N SER A 194 7.72 5.65 -1.33
CA SER A 194 9.04 6.10 -1.82
C SER A 194 9.08 7.51 -2.41
N SER A 195 7.98 8.03 -2.97
CA SER A 195 7.95 9.39 -3.52
C SER A 195 8.05 10.49 -2.45
N VAL A 196 7.80 10.15 -1.18
CA VAL A 196 7.75 11.10 -0.06
C VAL A 196 9.00 11.03 0.82
N GLY A 197 9.47 12.23 1.16
CA GLY A 197 10.50 12.47 2.17
C GLY A 197 11.90 12.65 1.64
N GLY A 198 12.04 12.87 0.32
CA GLY A 198 13.23 13.42 -0.32
C GLY A 198 14.46 12.52 -0.29
N LYS A 199 14.35 11.26 0.14
CA LYS A 199 15.47 10.32 0.05
C LYS A 199 15.62 9.91 -1.41
N THR A 200 16.77 10.20 -2.00
CA THR A 200 17.08 9.84 -3.38
C THR A 200 18.43 9.13 -3.38
N ALA A 201 18.57 8.03 -4.12
CA ALA A 201 19.76 7.20 -4.03
C ALA A 201 19.98 6.30 -5.24
N ILE A 202 21.19 5.76 -5.31
CA ILE A 202 21.59 4.68 -6.23
C ILE A 202 22.20 3.53 -5.45
N ASP A 203 22.13 2.34 -6.06
CA ASP A 203 22.73 1.13 -5.55
C ASP A 203 24.20 1.04 -5.99
N THR A 204 24.95 0.21 -5.28
CA THR A 204 26.32 -0.16 -5.63
C THR A 204 26.48 -1.68 -5.46
N PRO A 205 27.55 -2.30 -5.98
CA PRO A 205 27.82 -3.71 -5.72
C PRO A 205 27.93 -4.08 -4.22
N HIS A 206 28.09 -3.08 -3.34
CA HIS A 206 28.19 -3.27 -1.89
C HIS A 206 26.84 -3.18 -1.16
N GLY A 207 25.75 -2.80 -1.83
CA GLY A 207 24.42 -2.74 -1.22
C GLY A 207 23.52 -1.66 -1.78
N LYS A 208 22.28 -1.64 -1.27
CA LYS A 208 21.20 -0.76 -1.71
C LYS A 208 21.29 0.65 -1.12
N ASN A 209 20.97 1.65 -1.93
CA ASN A 209 20.78 3.04 -1.52
C ASN A 209 21.95 3.61 -0.69
N LEU A 210 23.17 3.20 -1.00
CA LEU A 210 24.38 3.57 -0.25
C LEU A 210 24.93 4.94 -0.65
N ILE A 211 24.62 5.41 -1.85
CA ILE A 211 25.03 6.74 -2.35
C ILE A 211 23.76 7.49 -2.73
N GLY A 212 23.57 8.68 -2.19
CA GLY A 212 22.35 9.44 -2.40
C GLY A 212 22.37 10.83 -1.79
N ALA A 213 21.22 11.50 -1.82
CA ALA A 213 21.01 12.81 -1.23
C ALA A 213 19.62 12.92 -0.58
N PHE A 214 19.47 13.90 0.31
CA PHE A 214 18.15 14.37 0.72
C PHE A 214 17.79 15.58 -0.17
N TRP A 215 16.83 15.40 -1.09
CA TRP A 215 16.37 16.42 -2.03
C TRP A 215 14.84 16.35 -2.15
N GLN A 216 14.15 17.38 -1.63
CA GLN A 216 12.69 17.39 -1.61
C GLN A 216 12.13 17.79 -2.98
N PRO A 217 11.11 17.06 -3.50
CA PRO A 217 10.39 17.50 -4.68
C PRO A 217 9.52 18.73 -4.37
N GLU A 218 9.28 19.56 -5.39
CA GLU A 218 8.37 20.71 -5.27
C GLU A 218 6.90 20.27 -5.18
N TYR A 219 6.55 19.20 -5.89
CA TYR A 219 5.24 18.55 -5.87
C TYR A 219 5.35 17.03 -5.97
N ILE A 220 4.35 16.36 -5.40
CA ILE A 220 4.14 14.92 -5.51
C ILE A 220 2.70 14.71 -5.97
N PHE A 221 2.52 14.26 -7.21
CA PHE A 221 1.20 14.08 -7.81
C PHE A 221 0.82 12.60 -7.86
N ILE A 222 -0.04 12.20 -6.93
CA ILE A 222 -0.54 10.83 -6.80
C ILE A 222 -1.83 10.70 -7.64
N ASP A 223 -1.68 10.14 -8.84
CA ASP A 223 -2.81 9.75 -9.67
C ASP A 223 -3.09 8.25 -9.52
N ALA A 224 -4.12 7.92 -8.75
CA ALA A 224 -4.51 6.54 -8.48
C ALA A 224 -5.00 5.80 -9.73
N ALA A 225 -5.30 6.49 -10.84
CA ALA A 225 -5.66 5.84 -12.10
C ALA A 225 -4.49 5.04 -12.71
N PHE A 226 -3.23 5.37 -12.39
CA PHE A 226 -2.07 4.57 -12.82
C PHE A 226 -2.08 3.14 -12.25
N LEU A 227 -2.85 2.89 -11.19
CA LEU A 227 -2.99 1.55 -10.62
C LEU A 227 -3.84 0.61 -11.48
N GLU A 228 -4.63 1.14 -12.43
CA GLU A 228 -5.45 0.34 -13.35
C GLU A 228 -4.61 -0.47 -14.35
N THR A 229 -3.41 0.02 -14.70
CA THR A 229 -2.47 -0.65 -15.60
C THR A 229 -1.35 -1.38 -14.83
N LEU A 230 -1.29 -1.23 -13.51
CA LEU A 230 -0.24 -1.81 -12.68
C LEU A 230 -0.43 -3.32 -12.53
N PRO A 231 0.61 -4.15 -12.74
CA PRO A 231 0.51 -5.59 -12.53
C PRO A 231 0.06 -5.94 -11.11
N PRO A 232 -0.81 -6.96 -10.92
CA PRO A 232 -1.31 -7.34 -9.59
C PRO A 232 -0.22 -7.68 -8.56
N ARG A 233 0.93 -8.20 -9.02
CA ARG A 233 2.10 -8.45 -8.17
C ARG A 233 2.69 -7.15 -7.62
N GLU A 234 2.80 -6.11 -8.44
CA GLU A 234 3.31 -4.79 -8.01
C GLU A 234 2.32 -4.03 -7.12
N PHE A 235 1.02 -4.24 -7.33
CA PHE A 235 0.03 -3.75 -6.37
C PHE A 235 0.19 -4.43 -5.01
N SER A 236 0.31 -5.76 -5.00
CA SER A 236 0.56 -6.53 -3.76
C SER A 236 1.87 -6.10 -3.08
N ASN A 237 2.93 -5.88 -3.87
CA ASN A 237 4.21 -5.35 -3.43
C ASN A 237 4.05 -4.02 -2.66
N GLY A 238 3.30 -3.06 -3.23
CA GLY A 238 3.02 -1.78 -2.56
C GLY A 238 2.13 -1.89 -1.31
N MET A 239 1.22 -2.88 -1.26
CA MET A 239 0.38 -3.10 -0.07
C MET A 239 1.19 -3.47 1.17
N ALA A 240 2.41 -4.00 1.04
CA ALA A 240 3.28 -4.25 2.18
C ALA A 240 3.59 -2.95 2.95
N GLU A 241 3.85 -1.86 2.23
CA GLU A 241 4.14 -0.54 2.82
C GLU A 241 2.91 0.11 3.45
N VAL A 242 1.74 -0.11 2.85
CA VAL A 242 0.46 0.34 3.42
C VAL A 242 0.18 -0.38 4.74
N VAL A 243 0.31 -1.71 4.76
CA VAL A 243 0.11 -2.52 5.97
C VAL A 243 1.14 -2.16 7.05
N LYS A 244 2.42 -1.97 6.68
CA LYS A 244 3.47 -1.48 7.58
C LYS A 244 3.06 -0.18 8.26
N THR A 245 2.64 0.80 7.47
CA THR A 245 2.29 2.14 7.95
C THR A 245 1.12 2.09 8.93
N ALA A 246 0.07 1.34 8.60
CA ALA A 246 -1.04 1.13 9.53
C ALA A 246 -0.60 0.38 10.80
N ALA A 247 0.23 -0.67 10.68
CA ALA A 247 0.67 -1.49 11.80
C ALA A 247 1.48 -0.71 12.85
N ILE A 248 2.21 0.34 12.45
CA ILE A 248 3.00 1.17 13.37
C ILE A 248 2.21 2.37 13.93
N TRP A 249 1.09 2.77 13.30
CA TRP A 249 0.48 4.07 13.55
C TRP A 249 -1.00 4.06 13.92
N ASP A 250 -1.82 3.22 13.28
CA ASP A 250 -3.28 3.27 13.42
C ASP A 250 -3.94 1.88 13.30
N GLU A 251 -4.53 1.43 14.41
CA GLU A 251 -5.23 0.14 14.48
C GLU A 251 -6.57 0.14 13.72
N GLN A 252 -7.26 1.28 13.61
CA GLN A 252 -8.52 1.37 12.89
C GLN A 252 -8.29 1.21 11.38
N GLU A 253 -7.28 1.92 10.85
CA GLU A 253 -6.85 1.73 9.46
C GLU A 253 -6.38 0.30 9.22
N PHE A 254 -5.59 -0.27 10.14
CA PHE A 254 -5.18 -1.68 10.03
C PHE A 254 -6.38 -2.63 9.98
N THR A 255 -7.41 -2.38 10.77
CA THR A 255 -8.65 -3.19 10.78
C THR A 255 -9.42 -3.06 9.48
N SER A 256 -9.45 -1.86 8.89
CA SER A 256 -10.01 -1.63 7.54
C SER A 256 -9.24 -2.46 6.50
N LEU A 257 -7.91 -2.45 6.55
CA LEU A 257 -7.06 -3.26 5.66
C LEU A 257 -7.27 -4.77 5.85
N GLU A 258 -7.45 -5.24 7.10
CA GLU A 258 -7.68 -6.67 7.39
C GLU A 258 -9.04 -7.15 6.86
N SER A 259 -10.07 -6.29 6.86
CA SER A 259 -11.46 -6.68 6.54
C SER A 259 -11.90 -6.38 5.11
N ARG A 260 -11.25 -5.45 4.40
CA ARG A 260 -11.73 -4.92 3.11
C ARG A 260 -10.79 -5.20 1.93
N SER A 261 -9.89 -6.18 2.05
CA SER A 261 -8.91 -6.49 1.00
C SER A 261 -9.56 -6.76 -0.37
N ALA A 262 -10.69 -7.46 -0.41
CA ALA A 262 -11.43 -7.74 -1.65
C ALA A 262 -11.98 -6.48 -2.33
N GLU A 263 -12.49 -5.51 -1.55
CA GLU A 263 -12.98 -4.23 -2.09
C GLU A 263 -11.83 -3.40 -2.68
N ILE A 264 -10.66 -3.45 -2.03
CA ILE A 264 -9.46 -2.73 -2.46
C ILE A 264 -8.95 -3.30 -3.79
N PHE A 265 -8.90 -4.63 -3.94
CA PHE A 265 -8.55 -5.24 -5.23
C PHE A 265 -9.58 -4.96 -6.32
N ALA A 266 -10.87 -4.84 -5.99
CA ALA A 266 -11.90 -4.51 -6.97
C ALA A 266 -11.69 -3.11 -7.59
N ALA A 267 -11.12 -2.17 -6.83
CA ALA A 267 -10.87 -0.80 -7.28
C ALA A 267 -9.89 -0.70 -8.47
N ILE A 268 -8.98 -1.67 -8.61
CA ILE A 268 -7.97 -1.68 -9.70
C ILE A 268 -8.32 -2.64 -10.84
N GLN A 269 -9.31 -3.52 -10.66
CA GLN A 269 -9.69 -4.52 -11.66
C GLN A 269 -10.69 -3.99 -12.70
N SER A 270 -11.36 -2.87 -12.41
CA SER A 270 -12.37 -2.28 -13.29
C SER A 270 -11.83 -0.98 -13.90
N PRO A 271 -11.43 -0.98 -15.18
CA PRO A 271 -10.89 0.20 -15.83
C PRO A 271 -11.90 1.35 -15.84
N SER A 272 -11.42 2.56 -15.66
CA SER A 272 -12.26 3.75 -15.76
C SER A 272 -12.72 3.96 -17.21
N THR A 273 -13.97 4.39 -17.40
CA THR A 273 -14.49 4.77 -18.72
C THR A 273 -14.61 6.28 -18.80
N ASN A 274 -14.11 6.90 -19.87
CA ASN A 274 -14.14 8.36 -20.08
C ASN A 274 -13.63 9.17 -18.87
N PHE A 275 -12.55 8.72 -18.23
CA PHE A 275 -11.95 9.34 -17.04
C PHE A 275 -12.93 9.45 -15.84
N SER A 276 -13.86 8.50 -15.72
CA SER A 276 -14.70 8.35 -14.52
C SER A 276 -13.83 8.23 -13.27
N GLY A 277 -14.25 8.85 -12.17
CA GLY A 277 -13.46 8.96 -10.94
C GLY A 277 -12.68 10.26 -10.77
N ARG A 278 -12.46 11.05 -11.84
CA ARG A 278 -11.80 12.38 -11.74
C ARG A 278 -12.51 13.31 -10.76
N LEU A 279 -13.85 13.30 -10.76
CA LEU A 279 -14.70 14.08 -9.87
C LEU A 279 -15.32 13.17 -8.81
N SER A 280 -15.57 13.69 -7.61
CA SER A 280 -16.14 12.94 -6.49
C SER A 280 -17.49 12.31 -6.84
N ARG A 281 -18.29 13.01 -7.67
CA ARG A 281 -19.60 12.52 -8.15
C ARG A 281 -19.52 11.33 -9.12
N THR A 282 -18.36 11.09 -9.73
CA THR A 282 -18.15 9.97 -10.68
C THR A 282 -17.27 8.85 -10.10
N ARG A 283 -16.83 8.97 -8.83
CA ARG A 283 -16.05 7.93 -8.13
C ARG A 283 -16.92 6.80 -7.63
N THR A 284 -16.44 5.58 -7.81
CA THR A 284 -17.04 4.42 -7.16
C THR A 284 -16.68 4.39 -5.67
N PRO A 285 -17.43 3.65 -4.83
CA PRO A 285 -17.06 3.42 -3.43
C PRO A 285 -15.67 2.78 -3.27
N ALA A 286 -15.31 1.87 -4.18
CA ALA A 286 -14.01 1.20 -4.17
C ALA A 286 -12.86 2.16 -4.52
N GLN A 287 -13.04 3.04 -5.53
CA GLN A 287 -12.08 4.10 -5.85
C GLN A 287 -11.93 5.09 -4.68
N THR A 288 -13.03 5.43 -4.01
CA THR A 288 -13.02 6.32 -2.85
C THR A 288 -12.23 5.71 -1.69
N LEU A 289 -12.43 4.41 -1.42
CA LEU A 289 -11.66 3.66 -0.44
C LEU A 289 -10.16 3.60 -0.78
N LEU A 290 -9.82 3.28 -2.03
CA LEU A 290 -8.43 3.18 -2.46
C LEU A 290 -7.72 4.53 -2.27
N LEU A 291 -8.34 5.62 -2.68
CA LEU A 291 -7.78 6.96 -2.52
C LEU A 291 -7.64 7.35 -1.05
N SER A 292 -8.61 7.00 -0.18
CA SER A 292 -8.50 7.28 1.25
C SER A 292 -7.35 6.51 1.90
N ILE A 293 -7.13 5.25 1.51
CA ILE A 293 -6.01 4.42 2.02
C ILE A 293 -4.67 5.00 1.59
N ILE A 294 -4.53 5.39 0.32
CA ILE A 294 -3.31 6.01 -0.19
C ILE A 294 -3.03 7.32 0.54
N ALA A 295 -4.05 8.18 0.67
CA ALA A 295 -3.96 9.45 1.38
C ALA A 295 -3.61 9.26 2.87
N ALA A 296 -4.22 8.31 3.56
CA ALA A 296 -3.93 8.03 4.96
C ALA A 296 -2.48 7.55 5.15
N SER A 297 -2.04 6.57 4.35
CA SER A 297 -0.67 6.05 4.42
C SER A 297 0.37 7.15 4.16
N ILE A 298 0.19 7.93 3.10
CA ILE A 298 1.15 8.98 2.74
C ILE A 298 1.14 10.14 3.75
N SER A 299 -0.01 10.43 4.38
CA SER A 299 -0.12 11.44 5.43
C SER A 299 0.68 11.08 6.67
N VAL A 300 0.70 9.80 7.07
CA VAL A 300 1.54 9.34 8.18
C VAL A 300 3.02 9.55 7.85
N LYS A 301 3.46 9.17 6.65
CA LYS A 301 4.85 9.37 6.24
C LYS A 301 5.20 10.86 6.16
N ALA A 302 4.32 11.69 5.60
CA ALA A 302 4.50 13.14 5.53
C ALA A 302 4.62 13.76 6.93
N HIS A 303 3.80 13.33 7.88
CA HIS A 303 3.87 13.76 9.28
C HIS A 303 5.21 13.39 9.93
N ILE A 304 5.63 12.13 9.82
CA ILE A 304 6.90 11.64 10.38
C ILE A 304 8.09 12.39 9.76
N VAL A 305 8.10 12.60 8.45
CA VAL A 305 9.16 13.35 7.75
C VAL A 305 9.17 14.82 8.16
N THR A 306 8.00 15.42 8.36
CA THR A 306 7.91 16.83 8.79
C THR A 306 8.54 17.04 10.16
N ILE A 307 8.45 16.03 11.04
CA ILE A 307 9.08 16.05 12.37
C ILE A 307 10.58 15.69 12.29
N ASP A 308 10.94 14.68 11.49
CA ASP A 308 12.30 14.13 11.44
C ASP A 308 12.76 13.89 9.99
N GLU A 309 13.06 14.98 9.28
CA GLU A 309 13.44 14.93 7.87
C GLU A 309 14.73 14.12 7.65
N ARG A 310 15.69 14.19 8.57
CA ARG A 310 17.04 13.61 8.40
C ARG A 310 17.25 12.28 9.13
N GLU A 311 16.18 11.62 9.57
CA GLU A 311 16.21 10.29 10.18
C GLU A 311 17.11 10.19 11.42
N THR A 312 16.87 11.08 12.38
CA THR A 312 17.58 11.12 13.66
C THR A 312 16.89 10.31 14.77
N GLY A 313 15.61 9.93 14.60
CA GLY A 313 14.87 9.14 15.57
C GLY A 313 13.51 8.65 15.06
N LEU A 314 12.49 9.51 15.05
CA LEU A 314 11.11 9.14 14.74
C LEU A 314 10.96 8.51 13.35
N ARG A 315 11.75 8.96 12.37
CA ARG A 315 11.71 8.39 11.02
C ARG A 315 12.25 6.95 10.97
N ASN A 316 12.86 6.43 12.03
CA ASN A 316 13.16 5.00 12.10
C ASN A 316 11.90 4.13 12.05
N LEU A 317 10.75 4.61 12.53
CA LEU A 317 9.53 3.80 12.63
C LEU A 317 9.03 3.28 11.27
N VAL A 318 9.23 4.06 10.20
CA VAL A 318 8.84 3.63 8.84
C VAL A 318 9.76 2.53 8.28
N ASN A 319 10.77 2.10 9.02
CA ASN A 319 11.60 0.93 8.72
C ASN A 319 11.12 -0.35 9.46
N PHE A 320 9.88 -0.38 9.99
CA PHE A 320 9.31 -1.63 10.50
C PHE A 320 9.31 -2.72 9.41
N GLY A 321 9.81 -3.91 9.76
CA GLY A 321 10.02 -5.02 8.84
C GLY A 321 11.23 -4.89 7.91
N HIS A 322 11.92 -3.74 7.88
CA HIS A 322 12.99 -3.49 6.93
C HIS A 322 14.37 -3.96 7.41
N THR A 323 14.58 -4.18 8.71
CA THR A 323 15.89 -4.62 9.21
C THR A 323 16.15 -6.06 8.76
N ILE A 324 15.19 -6.94 9.00
CA ILE A 324 15.25 -8.33 8.49
C ILE A 324 14.85 -8.36 7.01
N GLY A 325 13.88 -7.54 6.59
CA GLY A 325 13.42 -7.47 5.19
C GLY A 325 14.52 -7.09 4.21
N HIS A 326 15.33 -6.06 4.48
CA HIS A 326 16.46 -5.70 3.61
C HIS A 326 17.56 -6.77 3.60
N ALA A 327 17.77 -7.48 4.72
CA ALA A 327 18.73 -8.57 4.76
C ALA A 327 18.30 -9.74 3.84
N ILE A 328 17.00 -10.06 3.83
CA ILE A 328 16.41 -11.02 2.89
C ILE A 328 16.50 -10.49 1.45
N GLU A 329 16.12 -9.23 1.23
CA GLU A 329 16.13 -8.58 -0.09
C GLU A 329 17.52 -8.60 -0.72
N ALA A 330 18.57 -8.31 0.06
CA ALA A 330 19.96 -8.32 -0.43
C ALA A 330 20.42 -9.70 -0.96
N VAL A 331 19.74 -10.79 -0.57
CA VAL A 331 20.02 -12.15 -1.07
C VAL A 331 19.13 -12.50 -2.26
N LEU A 332 17.87 -12.06 -2.26
CA LEU A 332 16.85 -12.50 -3.23
C LEU A 332 16.59 -11.52 -4.38
N THR A 333 17.10 -10.29 -4.28
CA THR A 333 17.00 -9.29 -5.35
C THR A 333 17.77 -9.77 -6.60
N PRO A 334 17.25 -9.53 -7.82
CA PRO A 334 16.04 -8.78 -8.17
C PRO A 334 14.76 -9.63 -8.29
N THR A 335 14.82 -10.94 -8.03
CA THR A 335 13.72 -11.87 -8.32
C THR A 335 12.52 -11.71 -7.39
N ILE A 336 12.79 -11.50 -6.10
CA ILE A 336 11.77 -11.18 -5.09
C ILE A 336 11.73 -9.67 -4.89
N LEU A 337 10.52 -9.11 -4.91
CA LEU A 337 10.31 -7.67 -4.82
C LEU A 337 10.53 -7.17 -3.39
N HIS A 338 10.75 -5.85 -3.27
CA HIS A 338 10.99 -5.19 -2.00
C HIS A 338 9.91 -5.46 -0.94
N GLY A 339 8.64 -5.16 -1.26
CA GLY A 339 7.49 -5.37 -0.39
C GLY A 339 7.22 -6.85 -0.06
N GLU A 340 7.60 -7.78 -0.95
CA GLU A 340 7.59 -9.21 -0.65
C GLU A 340 8.61 -9.55 0.45
N CYS A 341 9.81 -8.99 0.39
CA CYS A 341 10.83 -9.15 1.45
C CYS A 341 10.42 -8.45 2.75
N VAL A 342 9.88 -7.22 2.67
CA VAL A 342 9.38 -6.45 3.82
C VAL A 342 8.21 -7.17 4.50
N ALA A 343 7.33 -7.83 3.76
CA ALA A 343 6.24 -8.60 4.35
C ALA A 343 6.74 -9.76 5.23
N VAL A 344 7.75 -10.51 4.77
CA VAL A 344 8.40 -11.55 5.59
C VAL A 344 9.15 -10.92 6.76
N GLY A 345 9.88 -9.84 6.51
CA GLY A 345 10.60 -9.08 7.53
C GLY A 345 9.69 -8.56 8.65
N MET A 346 8.51 -8.03 8.32
CA MET A 346 7.52 -7.58 9.31
C MET A 346 7.05 -8.72 10.23
N VAL A 347 6.83 -9.91 9.67
CA VAL A 347 6.44 -11.08 10.48
C VAL A 347 7.58 -11.51 11.39
N LEU A 348 8.82 -11.55 10.88
CA LEU A 348 10.00 -11.92 11.67
C LEU A 348 10.32 -10.89 12.75
N GLU A 349 10.18 -9.59 12.48
CA GLU A 349 10.37 -8.53 13.48
C GLU A 349 9.26 -8.52 14.53
N ALA A 350 8.01 -8.82 14.15
CA ALA A 350 6.92 -9.04 15.09
C ALA A 350 7.17 -10.28 15.98
N GLU A 351 7.77 -11.34 15.42
CA GLU A 351 8.20 -12.53 16.14
C GLU A 351 9.36 -12.25 17.11
N VAL A 352 10.30 -11.36 16.75
CA VAL A 352 11.32 -10.83 17.67
C VAL A 352 10.67 -10.06 18.82
N ALA A 353 9.72 -9.17 18.54
CA ALA A 353 8.98 -8.45 19.58
C ALA A 353 8.21 -9.41 20.50
N ARG A 354 7.60 -10.47 19.96
CA ARG A 354 6.95 -11.53 20.74
C ARG A 354 7.95 -12.31 21.60
N ALA A 355 9.12 -12.67 21.06
CA ALA A 355 10.16 -13.38 21.79
C ALA A 355 10.72 -12.58 22.97
N LEU A 356 10.68 -11.24 22.88
CA LEU A 356 11.01 -10.32 23.97
C LEU A 356 9.86 -10.10 24.97
N GLY A 357 8.68 -10.66 24.72
CA GLY A 357 7.49 -10.49 25.56
C GLY A 357 6.80 -9.13 25.39
N VAL A 358 7.09 -8.41 24.31
CA VAL A 358 6.57 -7.06 24.03
C VAL A 358 5.27 -7.09 23.23
N LEU A 359 5.17 -8.02 22.27
CA LEU A 359 4.02 -8.14 21.37
C LEU A 359 3.23 -9.43 21.64
N SER A 360 1.90 -9.37 21.57
CA SER A 360 1.04 -10.55 21.77
C SER A 360 0.99 -11.48 20.55
N GLN A 361 0.69 -12.76 20.78
CA GLN A 361 0.47 -13.73 19.71
C GLN A 361 -0.69 -13.34 18.79
N VAL A 362 -1.72 -12.67 19.34
CA VAL A 362 -2.88 -12.22 18.59
C VAL A 362 -2.46 -11.17 17.56
N ALA A 363 -1.63 -10.20 17.96
CA ALA A 363 -1.12 -9.17 17.07
C ALA A 363 -0.27 -9.75 15.91
N VAL A 364 0.62 -10.71 16.21
CA VAL A 364 1.40 -11.41 15.16
C VAL A 364 0.47 -12.15 14.17
N GLY A 365 -0.56 -12.82 14.70
CA GLY A 365 -1.55 -13.52 13.88
C GLY A 365 -2.36 -12.57 12.99
N ARG A 366 -2.78 -11.40 13.51
CA ARG A 366 -3.46 -10.34 12.75
C ARG A 366 -2.59 -9.81 11.62
N LEU A 367 -1.34 -9.46 11.92
CA LEU A 367 -0.36 -9.02 10.92
C LEU A 367 -0.18 -10.04 9.79
N THR A 368 0.01 -11.31 10.14
CA THR A 368 0.18 -12.39 9.16
C THR A 368 -1.05 -12.56 8.27
N ARG A 369 -2.27 -12.47 8.82
CA ARG A 369 -3.50 -12.60 8.03
C ARG A 369 -3.72 -11.41 7.11
N ALA A 370 -3.48 -10.19 7.58
CA ALA A 370 -3.58 -8.98 6.75
C ALA A 370 -2.66 -9.09 5.52
N LEU A 371 -1.38 -9.46 5.72
CA LEU A 371 -0.42 -9.63 4.63
C LEU A 371 -0.84 -10.73 3.63
N LYS A 372 -1.30 -11.89 4.13
CA LYS A 372 -1.86 -12.94 3.26
C LYS A 372 -3.08 -12.47 2.47
N GLY A 373 -3.92 -11.63 3.06
CA GLY A 373 -5.09 -11.03 2.41
C GLY A 373 -4.73 -10.20 1.18
N TYR A 374 -3.51 -9.68 1.11
CA TYR A 374 -2.95 -8.97 -0.05
C TYR A 374 -1.96 -9.80 -0.85
N ASN A 375 -2.03 -11.14 -0.77
CA ASN A 375 -1.19 -12.07 -1.52
C ASN A 375 0.32 -11.90 -1.28
N LEU A 376 0.73 -11.41 -0.10
CA LEU A 376 2.14 -11.26 0.26
C LEU A 376 2.71 -12.51 0.94
N PRO A 377 4.00 -12.83 0.75
CA PRO A 377 4.67 -13.90 1.47
C PRO A 377 4.85 -13.50 2.94
N VAL A 378 4.71 -14.46 3.85
CA VAL A 378 4.83 -14.25 5.30
C VAL A 378 5.89 -15.15 5.96
N SER A 379 6.61 -15.92 5.16
CA SER A 379 7.64 -16.84 5.60
C SER A 379 8.61 -17.12 4.45
N LEU A 380 9.86 -17.43 4.78
CA LEU A 380 10.86 -17.90 3.82
C LEU A 380 10.48 -19.24 3.18
N ALA A 381 9.59 -20.01 3.81
CA ALA A 381 9.03 -21.25 3.26
C ALA A 381 7.94 -21.02 2.20
N ASP A 382 7.59 -19.76 1.87
CA ASP A 382 6.66 -19.48 0.78
C ASP A 382 7.20 -20.08 -0.53
N PRO A 383 6.39 -20.81 -1.33
CA PRO A 383 6.87 -21.46 -2.54
C PRO A 383 7.54 -20.51 -3.55
N ARG A 384 7.14 -19.23 -3.57
CA ARG A 384 7.77 -18.20 -4.41
C ARG A 384 9.22 -17.93 -4.04
N ILE A 385 9.56 -18.10 -2.76
CA ILE A 385 10.91 -17.89 -2.22
C ILE A 385 11.67 -19.22 -2.18
N ALA A 386 11.10 -20.24 -1.53
CA ALA A 386 11.75 -21.53 -1.30
C ALA A 386 12.12 -22.27 -2.59
N GLY A 387 11.42 -21.99 -3.70
CA GLY A 387 11.73 -22.55 -5.01
C GLY A 387 12.96 -21.94 -5.70
N LEU A 388 13.50 -20.84 -5.19
CA LEU A 388 14.63 -20.13 -5.80
C LEU A 388 15.97 -20.75 -5.40
N PRO A 389 16.93 -20.91 -6.34
CA PRO A 389 18.30 -21.33 -6.00
C PRO A 389 18.97 -20.42 -4.96
N GLU A 390 18.73 -19.11 -5.04
CA GLU A 390 19.27 -18.06 -4.17
C GLU A 390 18.79 -18.20 -2.73
N ALA A 391 17.63 -18.85 -2.49
CA ALA A 391 17.09 -19.06 -1.16
C ALA A 391 18.03 -19.89 -0.26
N LYS A 392 18.94 -20.68 -0.84
CA LYS A 392 20.01 -21.37 -0.10
C LYS A 392 20.97 -20.41 0.61
N GLY A 393 21.06 -19.17 0.13
CA GLY A 393 21.87 -18.10 0.72
C GLY A 393 21.24 -17.47 1.97
N LEU A 394 19.96 -17.74 2.27
CA LEU A 394 19.24 -17.22 3.43
C LEU A 394 19.61 -17.93 4.73
N THR A 395 20.91 -18.02 5.00
CA THR A 395 21.44 -18.57 6.26
C THR A 395 21.40 -17.51 7.35
N VAL A 396 21.22 -17.93 8.61
CA VAL A 396 21.17 -17.02 9.76
C VAL A 396 22.42 -16.14 9.86
N ASP A 397 23.60 -16.74 9.69
CA ASP A 397 24.88 -16.02 9.73
C ASP A 397 24.98 -14.95 8.63
N ARG A 398 24.57 -15.29 7.40
CA ARG A 398 24.58 -14.35 6.26
C ARG A 398 23.62 -13.20 6.50
N LEU A 399 22.41 -13.47 7.00
CA LEU A 399 21.41 -12.45 7.30
C LEU A 399 21.92 -11.52 8.41
N LEU A 400 22.45 -12.06 9.51
CA LEU A 400 23.02 -11.26 10.60
C LEU A 400 24.21 -10.41 10.15
N ASP A 401 25.04 -10.92 9.22
CA ASP A 401 26.16 -10.19 8.65
C ASP A 401 25.69 -9.00 7.80
N ILE A 402 24.70 -9.21 6.93
CA ILE A 402 24.09 -8.12 6.14
C ILE A 402 23.45 -7.08 7.06
N MET A 403 22.79 -7.52 8.15
CA MET A 403 22.18 -6.61 9.11
C MET A 403 23.18 -5.71 9.84
N LYS A 404 24.51 -5.96 9.78
CA LYS A 404 25.53 -5.07 10.40
C LYS A 404 25.59 -3.70 9.75
N ILE A 405 25.36 -3.63 8.44
CA ILE A 405 25.41 -2.37 7.67
C ILE A 405 24.05 -1.68 7.60
N ASP A 406 23.07 -2.11 8.40
CA ASP A 406 21.79 -1.42 8.51
C ASP A 406 22.00 -0.01 9.07
N LYS A 407 21.46 0.99 8.37
CA LYS A 407 21.65 2.42 8.65
C LYS A 407 21.12 2.85 10.02
N LYS A 408 20.27 2.05 10.67
CA LYS A 408 19.71 2.33 12.00
C LYS A 408 20.66 1.92 13.13
N ASN A 409 21.65 1.08 12.85
CA ASN A 409 22.54 0.55 13.87
C ASN A 409 23.35 1.65 14.54
N SER A 410 23.81 1.39 15.76
CA SER A 410 24.73 2.29 16.47
C SER A 410 25.93 1.49 16.93
N GLY A 411 27.03 1.60 16.18
CA GLY A 411 28.16 0.68 16.30
C GLY A 411 27.74 -0.73 15.94
N ASP A 412 28.10 -1.70 16.78
CA ASP A 412 27.78 -3.13 16.58
C ASP A 412 26.36 -3.51 17.02
N GLU A 413 25.62 -2.59 17.65
CA GLU A 413 24.28 -2.85 18.17
C GLU A 413 23.22 -2.70 17.08
N LYS A 414 22.56 -3.82 16.76
CA LYS A 414 21.48 -3.87 15.76
C LYS A 414 20.21 -3.23 16.32
N LYS A 415 19.59 -2.33 15.55
CA LYS A 415 18.33 -1.68 15.94
C LYS A 415 17.16 -2.11 15.07
N ILE A 416 16.09 -2.57 15.71
CA ILE A 416 14.86 -3.09 15.08
C ILE A 416 13.65 -2.29 15.58
N VAL A 417 12.69 -2.00 14.71
CA VAL A 417 11.43 -1.40 15.14
C VAL A 417 10.53 -2.49 15.72
N LEU A 418 10.20 -2.38 16.99
CA LEU A 418 9.37 -3.36 17.69
C LEU A 418 7.95 -2.80 17.88
N LEU A 419 6.94 -3.55 17.47
CA LEU A 419 5.54 -3.24 17.80
C LEU A 419 5.26 -3.57 19.27
N SER A 420 4.51 -2.71 19.96
CA SER A 420 3.93 -3.02 21.28
C SER A 420 2.50 -3.56 21.15
N ARG A 421 1.78 -3.10 20.13
CA ARG A 421 0.49 -3.63 19.66
C ARG A 421 0.32 -3.22 18.19
N ILE A 422 -0.72 -3.70 17.52
CA ILE A 422 -1.08 -3.14 16.21
C ILE A 422 -1.46 -1.66 16.40
N GLY A 423 -0.89 -0.78 15.56
CA GLY A 423 -1.06 0.66 15.61
C GLY A 423 -0.14 1.39 16.59
N ALA A 424 0.82 0.71 17.22
CA ALA A 424 1.83 1.37 18.06
C ALA A 424 3.14 0.60 18.19
N THR A 425 4.24 1.34 18.30
CA THR A 425 5.58 0.78 18.55
C THR A 425 5.92 0.77 20.04
N LEU A 426 6.96 0.03 20.42
CA LEU A 426 7.48 -0.01 21.79
C LEU A 426 8.13 1.32 22.17
N GLU A 427 8.96 1.85 21.26
CA GLU A 427 9.61 3.14 21.38
C GLU A 427 9.29 3.99 20.14
N GLN A 428 9.45 5.31 20.25
CA GLN A 428 9.34 6.25 19.11
C GLN A 428 10.65 6.31 18.30
N LYS A 429 11.34 5.17 18.18
CA LYS A 429 12.59 4.93 17.44
C LYS A 429 12.81 3.42 17.32
N ALA A 430 13.84 3.00 16.60
CA ALA A 430 14.25 1.59 16.62
C ALA A 430 14.94 1.22 17.95
N THR A 431 14.62 0.03 18.46
CA THR A 431 15.11 -0.53 19.73
C THR A 431 16.30 -1.44 19.49
N ALA A 432 17.29 -1.36 20.37
CA ALA A 432 18.44 -2.27 20.35
C ALA A 432 18.02 -3.71 20.63
N VAL A 433 18.47 -4.65 19.79
CA VAL A 433 18.18 -6.09 19.95
C VAL A 433 19.48 -6.89 19.83
N ARG A 434 19.72 -7.77 20.81
CA ARG A 434 20.87 -8.68 20.80
C ARG A 434 20.76 -9.71 19.68
N ASP A 435 21.87 -10.00 19.02
CA ASP A 435 21.96 -10.97 17.92
C ASP A 435 21.38 -12.35 18.27
N GLU A 436 21.57 -12.81 19.51
CA GLU A 436 21.03 -14.08 20.00
C GLU A 436 19.50 -14.18 19.87
N VAL A 437 18.79 -13.06 20.09
CA VAL A 437 17.33 -13.00 20.01
C VAL A 437 16.89 -13.06 18.55
N ILE A 438 17.57 -12.32 17.68
CA ILE A 438 17.31 -12.29 16.23
C ILE A 438 17.59 -13.69 15.65
N ALA A 439 18.76 -14.26 15.96
CA ALA A 439 19.16 -15.59 15.53
C ALA A 439 18.13 -16.66 15.93
N LYS A 440 17.62 -16.61 17.17
CA LYS A 440 16.60 -17.54 17.65
C LYS A 440 15.31 -17.50 16.83
N VAL A 441 14.92 -16.35 16.30
CA VAL A 441 13.74 -16.20 15.45
C VAL A 441 14.01 -16.66 14.02
N LEU A 442 15.22 -16.42 13.51
CA LEU A 442 15.62 -16.82 12.16
C LEU A 442 15.95 -18.33 12.03
N CYS A 443 16.36 -18.98 13.13
CA CYS A 443 16.69 -20.40 13.13
C CYS A 443 15.43 -21.28 13.00
N GLU A 444 15.49 -22.28 12.11
CA GLU A 444 14.43 -23.30 11.99
C GLU A 444 14.41 -24.28 13.18
N ALA A 445 15.55 -24.45 13.84
CA ALA A 445 15.73 -25.39 14.94
C ALA A 445 16.11 -24.67 16.24
N ALA A 446 15.68 -25.22 17.37
CA ALA A 446 16.02 -24.73 18.70
C ALA A 446 16.91 -25.74 19.44
N ARG A 447 18.03 -25.27 20.00
CA ARG A 447 18.80 -26.02 20.98
C ARG A 447 18.18 -25.80 22.36
N VAL A 448 17.69 -26.87 22.99
CA VAL A 448 17.16 -26.82 24.36
C VAL A 448 18.32 -26.99 25.34
N VAL A 449 18.53 -25.99 26.19
CA VAL A 449 19.53 -26.03 27.27
C VAL A 449 18.81 -26.35 28.57
N SER A 450 19.28 -27.36 29.31
CA SER A 450 18.72 -27.70 30.61
C SER A 450 19.00 -26.59 31.64
N GLY A 451 18.04 -26.34 32.53
CA GLY A 451 18.19 -25.34 33.59
C GLY A 451 17.04 -25.38 34.59
N THR A 452 17.25 -24.77 35.76
CA THR A 452 16.22 -24.59 36.77
C THR A 452 15.39 -23.34 36.46
N PRO A 453 14.04 -23.41 36.49
CA PRO A 453 13.19 -22.24 36.23
C PRO A 453 13.51 -21.09 37.20
N ALA A 454 13.72 -19.89 36.66
CA ALA A 454 13.97 -18.69 37.47
C ALA A 454 12.73 -18.21 38.26
N LYS A 455 11.53 -18.70 37.90
CA LYS A 455 10.27 -18.42 38.59
C LYS A 455 9.62 -19.74 39.01
N ASN A 456 9.16 -19.85 40.26
CA ASN A 456 8.44 -21.01 40.75
C ASN A 456 7.44 -20.59 41.86
N PRO A 457 6.12 -20.83 41.71
CA PRO A 457 5.45 -21.48 40.58
C PRO A 457 5.39 -20.60 39.33
N VAL A 458 5.48 -21.23 38.16
CA VAL A 458 5.19 -20.56 36.88
C VAL A 458 3.70 -20.72 36.59
N LYS A 459 2.99 -19.60 36.37
CA LYS A 459 1.63 -19.61 35.82
C LYS A 459 1.71 -19.31 34.33
N MET A 460 1.28 -20.25 33.51
CA MET A 460 1.25 -20.13 32.05
C MET A 460 -0.19 -20.20 31.54
N THR A 461 -0.53 -19.28 30.64
CA THR A 461 -1.79 -19.34 29.90
C THR A 461 -1.51 -19.92 28.53
N THR A 462 -2.17 -21.02 28.18
CA THR A 462 -2.12 -21.59 26.83
C THR A 462 -3.15 -20.91 25.92
N PRO A 463 -2.95 -20.95 24.59
CA PRO A 463 -3.98 -20.51 23.65
C PRO A 463 -5.33 -21.19 23.93
N GLY A 464 -6.42 -20.47 23.66
CA GLY A 464 -7.77 -20.99 23.81
C GLY A 464 -8.01 -22.30 23.05
N SER A 465 -8.84 -23.17 23.61
CA SER A 465 -9.28 -24.37 22.89
C SER A 465 -10.14 -23.98 21.68
N LYS A 466 -9.73 -24.39 20.47
CA LYS A 466 -10.53 -24.20 19.25
C LYS A 466 -11.96 -24.71 19.42
N SER A 467 -12.10 -25.88 20.04
CA SER A 467 -13.39 -26.56 20.23
C SER A 467 -14.34 -25.75 21.10
N ILE A 468 -13.84 -25.18 22.21
CA ILE A 468 -14.64 -24.34 23.12
C ILE A 468 -14.91 -23.00 22.46
N SER A 469 -13.89 -22.38 21.87
CA SER A 469 -13.98 -21.06 21.23
C SER A 469 -15.06 -21.02 20.16
N ASN A 470 -15.07 -22.02 19.26
CA ASN A 470 -16.06 -22.10 18.18
C ASN A 470 -17.49 -22.26 18.71
N ARG A 471 -17.70 -23.02 19.80
CA ARG A 471 -19.03 -23.23 20.39
C ARG A 471 -19.53 -22.00 21.13
N VAL A 472 -18.67 -21.42 21.98
CA VAL A 472 -19.04 -20.25 22.78
C VAL A 472 -19.36 -19.05 21.89
N LEU A 473 -18.65 -18.88 20.77
CA LEU A 473 -18.98 -17.84 19.79
C LEU A 473 -20.42 -17.95 19.27
N VAL A 474 -20.81 -19.14 18.81
CA VAL A 474 -22.16 -19.37 18.28
C VAL A 474 -23.22 -19.19 19.36
N LEU A 475 -23.00 -19.76 20.55
CA LEU A 475 -23.94 -19.63 21.67
C LEU A 475 -24.08 -18.18 22.15
N ALA A 476 -22.98 -17.42 22.19
CA ALA A 476 -23.01 -16.01 22.55
C ALA A 476 -23.79 -15.18 21.51
N ALA A 477 -23.61 -15.48 20.21
CA ALA A 477 -24.32 -14.81 19.13
C ALA A 477 -25.83 -15.08 19.15
N LEU A 478 -26.24 -16.32 19.43
CA LEU A 478 -27.66 -16.68 19.53
C LEU A 478 -28.30 -16.27 20.86
N GLY A 479 -27.48 -15.97 21.87
CA GLY A 479 -27.95 -15.61 23.20
C GLY A 479 -28.54 -14.21 23.29
N LYS A 480 -29.10 -13.91 24.47
CA LYS A 480 -29.58 -12.58 24.84
C LYS A 480 -28.52 -11.80 25.61
N GLY A 481 -28.35 -10.53 25.25
CA GLY A 481 -27.44 -9.60 25.93
C GLY A 481 -26.01 -9.63 25.37
N THR A 482 -25.06 -9.14 26.18
CA THR A 482 -23.67 -8.95 25.77
C THR A 482 -22.74 -9.90 26.52
N CYS A 483 -21.95 -10.67 25.77
CA CYS A 483 -20.94 -11.59 26.30
C CYS A 483 -19.53 -11.08 26.01
N ARG A 484 -18.63 -11.13 26.99
CA ARG A 484 -17.19 -10.84 26.83
C ARG A 484 -16.40 -12.14 26.84
N LEU A 485 -15.91 -12.55 25.68
CA LEU A 485 -15.18 -13.79 25.49
C LEU A 485 -13.67 -13.53 25.57
N LYS A 486 -13.04 -14.02 26.64
CA LYS A 486 -11.59 -13.92 26.87
C LYS A 486 -10.88 -15.21 26.50
N ASN A 487 -9.61 -15.11 26.10
CA ASN A 487 -8.79 -16.26 25.64
C ASN A 487 -9.49 -17.05 24.52
N LEU A 488 -10.21 -16.34 23.65
CA LEU A 488 -10.83 -16.93 22.47
C LEU A 488 -9.74 -17.20 21.43
N LEU A 489 -9.68 -18.43 20.90
CA LEU A 489 -8.74 -18.71 19.83
C LEU A 489 -9.22 -18.07 18.52
N HIS A 490 -8.55 -16.99 18.11
CA HIS A 490 -8.80 -16.37 16.81
C HIS A 490 -8.26 -17.26 15.68
N SER A 491 -9.15 -18.08 15.13
CA SER A 491 -8.88 -19.02 14.04
C SER A 491 -9.73 -18.70 12.82
N ASP A 492 -9.39 -19.28 11.66
CA ASP A 492 -10.17 -19.17 10.43
C ASP A 492 -11.65 -19.50 10.68
N ASP A 493 -11.93 -20.53 11.49
CA ASP A 493 -13.30 -20.94 11.85
C ASP A 493 -14.05 -19.81 12.58
N THR A 494 -13.47 -19.22 13.62
CA THR A 494 -14.11 -18.11 14.36
C THR A 494 -14.29 -16.88 13.48
N GLN A 495 -13.33 -16.57 12.60
CA GLN A 495 -13.37 -15.38 11.77
C GLN A 495 -14.50 -15.44 10.75
N VAL A 496 -14.59 -16.54 9.98
CA VAL A 496 -15.66 -16.66 8.98
C VAL A 496 -17.04 -16.85 9.64
N MET A 497 -17.11 -17.42 10.84
CA MET A 497 -18.36 -17.47 11.61
C MET A 497 -18.82 -16.09 12.07
N MET A 498 -17.92 -15.26 12.61
CA MET A 498 -18.26 -13.87 12.97
C MET A 498 -18.76 -13.09 11.76
N ALA A 499 -18.06 -13.19 10.63
CA ALA A 499 -18.49 -12.52 9.39
C ALA A 499 -19.88 -13.00 8.95
N ALA A 500 -20.11 -14.31 8.90
CA ALA A 500 -21.40 -14.88 8.52
C ALA A 500 -22.54 -14.46 9.47
N LEU A 501 -22.31 -14.52 10.79
CA LEU A 501 -23.30 -14.12 11.80
C LEU A 501 -23.60 -12.62 11.73
N HIS A 502 -22.60 -11.79 11.40
CA HIS A 502 -22.80 -10.36 11.18
C HIS A 502 -23.64 -10.08 9.94
N GLU A 503 -23.36 -10.76 8.82
CA GLU A 503 -24.13 -10.64 7.56
C GLU A 503 -25.58 -11.09 7.73
N LEU A 504 -25.80 -12.14 8.53
CA LEU A 504 -27.14 -12.60 8.91
C LEU A 504 -27.81 -11.69 9.95
N LYS A 505 -27.15 -10.61 10.39
CA LYS A 505 -27.60 -9.72 11.48
C LYS A 505 -27.93 -10.46 12.77
N GLY A 506 -27.32 -11.64 12.98
CA GLY A 506 -27.54 -12.51 14.13
C GLY A 506 -26.74 -12.11 15.36
N ALA A 507 -25.74 -11.24 15.22
CA ALA A 507 -25.00 -10.65 16.33
C ALA A 507 -24.21 -9.41 15.85
N LYS A 508 -23.81 -8.56 16.82
CA LYS A 508 -22.78 -7.55 16.61
C LYS A 508 -21.52 -7.95 17.36
N PHE A 509 -20.37 -7.67 16.74
CA PHE A 509 -19.07 -8.02 17.25
C PHE A 509 -18.23 -6.75 17.41
N SER A 510 -17.56 -6.62 18.54
CA SER A 510 -16.55 -5.60 18.78
C SER A 510 -15.40 -6.19 19.61
N TRP A 511 -14.27 -5.49 19.65
CA TRP A 511 -13.08 -5.97 20.35
C TRP A 511 -12.69 -4.99 21.46
N GLU A 512 -12.30 -5.53 22.60
CA GLU A 512 -11.69 -4.83 23.73
C GLU A 512 -10.24 -5.36 23.92
N ASP A 513 -9.43 -4.67 24.72
CA ASP A 513 -8.09 -5.12 25.13
C ASP A 513 -7.14 -5.45 23.96
N ALA A 514 -7.08 -4.58 22.94
CA ALA A 514 -6.23 -4.75 21.74
C ALA A 514 -6.48 -6.08 20.98
N GLY A 515 -7.73 -6.57 21.01
CA GLY A 515 -8.15 -7.78 20.31
C GLY A 515 -8.09 -9.06 21.15
N GLU A 516 -7.75 -8.97 22.45
CA GLU A 516 -7.71 -10.13 23.35
C GLU A 516 -9.11 -10.53 23.88
N THR A 517 -10.04 -9.58 23.92
CA THR A 517 -11.43 -9.80 24.38
C THR A 517 -12.40 -9.56 23.23
N LEU A 518 -13.15 -10.59 22.82
CA LEU A 518 -14.26 -10.45 21.86
C LEU A 518 -15.54 -10.10 22.63
N VAL A 519 -16.15 -8.97 22.29
CA VAL A 519 -17.47 -8.58 22.78
C VAL A 519 -18.52 -8.99 21.75
N VAL A 520 -19.48 -9.78 22.20
CA VAL A 520 -20.58 -10.31 21.36
C VAL A 520 -21.89 -9.77 21.91
N GLU A 521 -22.57 -8.92 21.15
CA GLU A 521 -23.97 -8.56 21.40
C GLU A 521 -24.85 -9.55 20.62
N GLY A 522 -25.48 -10.47 21.34
CA GLY A 522 -26.28 -11.54 20.73
C GLY A 522 -27.59 -11.03 20.13
N GLY A 523 -28.02 -11.64 19.03
CA GLY A 523 -29.23 -11.29 18.30
C GLY A 523 -30.50 -12.02 18.77
N GLU A 524 -30.47 -12.66 19.96
CA GLU A 524 -31.61 -13.35 20.56
C GLU A 524 -32.22 -14.43 19.64
N GLY A 525 -31.40 -15.08 18.81
CA GLY A 525 -31.85 -16.10 17.84
C GLY A 525 -32.59 -15.53 16.63
N ILE A 526 -32.62 -14.21 16.45
CA ILE A 526 -33.21 -13.54 15.30
C ILE A 526 -32.11 -13.36 14.24
N LEU A 527 -32.26 -14.07 13.12
CA LEU A 527 -31.37 -13.95 11.96
C LEU A 527 -32.17 -13.54 10.74
N HIS A 528 -31.52 -12.80 9.84
CA HIS A 528 -32.11 -12.27 8.62
C HIS A 528 -31.39 -12.80 7.39
N LEU A 529 -32.11 -12.83 6.27
CA LEU A 529 -31.52 -13.20 4.98
C LEU A 529 -30.42 -12.21 4.60
N PRO A 530 -29.30 -12.70 4.03
CA PRO A 530 -28.28 -11.82 3.48
C PRO A 530 -28.85 -11.05 2.27
N PRO A 531 -28.19 -9.94 1.86
CA PRO A 531 -28.55 -9.21 0.65
C PRO A 531 -28.71 -10.11 -0.57
N LYS A 532 -29.61 -9.75 -1.49
CA LYS A 532 -29.94 -10.57 -2.67
C LYS A 532 -28.68 -10.96 -3.44
N GLY A 533 -28.49 -12.27 -3.67
CA GLY A 533 -27.36 -12.83 -4.41
C GLY A 533 -26.05 -12.95 -3.62
N LYS A 534 -26.03 -12.57 -2.33
CA LYS A 534 -24.85 -12.70 -1.48
C LYS A 534 -24.82 -14.09 -0.82
N GLU A 535 -23.75 -14.84 -1.07
CA GLU A 535 -23.48 -16.13 -0.44
C GLU A 535 -22.59 -15.96 0.80
N LEU A 536 -22.74 -16.83 1.80
CA LEU A 536 -21.87 -16.87 2.97
C LEU A 536 -20.62 -17.69 2.66
N TYR A 537 -19.51 -17.03 2.37
CA TYR A 537 -18.23 -17.67 2.06
C TYR A 537 -17.46 -18.06 3.33
N LEU A 538 -17.17 -19.35 3.51
CA LEU A 538 -16.51 -19.89 4.71
C LEU A 538 -15.08 -20.41 4.47
N GLY A 539 -14.49 -20.18 3.30
CA GLY A 539 -13.17 -20.72 2.97
C GLY A 539 -13.14 -22.26 3.05
N ASN A 540 -12.23 -22.82 3.85
CA ASN A 540 -12.18 -24.26 4.19
C ASN A 540 -12.44 -24.51 5.70
N ALA A 541 -13.17 -23.62 6.35
CA ALA A 541 -13.48 -23.71 7.77
C ALA A 541 -14.53 -24.80 8.02
N GLY A 542 -14.05 -25.99 8.37
CA GLY A 542 -14.88 -27.18 8.47
C GLY A 542 -15.92 -27.04 9.57
N THR A 543 -15.48 -26.61 10.77
CA THR A 543 -16.36 -26.46 11.92
C THR A 543 -17.37 -25.36 11.68
N ALA A 544 -16.93 -24.24 11.09
CA ALA A 544 -17.83 -23.14 10.71
C ALA A 544 -18.98 -23.62 9.81
N ALA A 545 -18.70 -24.40 8.77
CA ALA A 545 -19.78 -24.93 7.91
C ALA A 545 -20.79 -25.76 8.70
N ARG A 546 -20.35 -26.69 9.56
CA ARG A 546 -21.29 -27.56 10.27
C ARG A 546 -22.19 -26.75 11.22
N PHE A 547 -21.63 -25.77 11.94
CA PHE A 547 -22.41 -24.92 12.82
C PHE A 547 -23.33 -23.98 12.05
N LEU A 548 -22.82 -23.30 11.03
CA LEU A 548 -23.63 -22.35 10.27
C LEU A 548 -24.73 -23.02 9.45
N THR A 549 -24.52 -24.25 8.95
CA THR A 549 -25.60 -25.02 8.30
C THR A 549 -26.80 -25.20 9.24
N THR A 550 -26.58 -25.49 10.52
CA THR A 550 -27.67 -25.56 11.50
C THR A 550 -28.20 -24.19 11.92
N VAL A 551 -27.33 -23.17 12.03
CA VAL A 551 -27.77 -21.81 12.43
C VAL A 551 -28.61 -21.15 11.35
N CYS A 552 -28.31 -21.37 10.08
CA CYS A 552 -29.06 -20.79 8.96
C CYS A 552 -30.50 -21.30 8.88
N THR A 553 -30.86 -22.42 9.54
CA THR A 553 -32.26 -22.87 9.62
C THR A 553 -33.11 -22.01 10.56
N LEU A 554 -32.49 -21.11 11.33
CA LEU A 554 -33.15 -20.16 12.23
C LEU A 554 -33.43 -18.80 11.56
N VAL A 555 -32.99 -18.62 10.31
CA VAL A 555 -33.20 -17.37 9.56
C VAL A 555 -34.69 -17.14 9.35
N GLN A 556 -35.14 -15.94 9.72
CA GLN A 556 -36.54 -15.56 9.64
C GLN A 556 -36.97 -15.38 8.17
N PRO A 557 -38.22 -15.76 7.83
CA PRO A 557 -38.76 -15.50 6.51
C PRO A 557 -38.79 -13.98 6.23
N PRO A 558 -38.67 -13.56 4.96
CA PRO A 558 -38.77 -12.14 4.62
C PRO A 558 -40.17 -11.61 4.99
N PRO A 559 -40.28 -10.33 5.38
CA PRO A 559 -41.58 -9.71 5.62
C PRO A 559 -42.47 -9.79 4.37
N PRO A 560 -43.80 -9.81 4.52
CA PRO A 560 -44.73 -9.91 3.41
C PRO A 560 -44.48 -8.78 2.39
N PRO A 561 -44.54 -9.06 1.07
CA PRO A 561 -44.23 -8.08 0.06
C PRO A 561 -45.17 -6.87 0.14
N SER A 562 -44.60 -5.66 0.04
CA SER A 562 -45.39 -4.45 -0.26
C SER A 562 -46.08 -4.64 -1.62
N PRO A 563 -47.27 -4.05 -1.87
CA PRO A 563 -47.97 -4.10 -3.17
C PRO A 563 -47.12 -3.60 -4.37
N SER A 564 -46.00 -2.92 -4.12
CA SER A 564 -45.00 -2.51 -5.12
C SER A 564 -43.91 -3.55 -5.42
N THR A 565 -43.92 -4.72 -4.78
CA THR A 565 -42.84 -5.73 -4.88
C THR A 565 -43.21 -6.79 -5.92
N PRO A 566 -42.39 -7.04 -6.97
CA PRO A 566 -42.70 -8.04 -7.98
C PRO A 566 -42.85 -9.45 -7.37
N PRO A 567 -43.87 -10.24 -7.77
CA PRO A 567 -44.02 -11.61 -7.31
C PRO A 567 -42.80 -12.46 -7.69
N GLY A 568 -42.24 -13.20 -6.72
CA GLY A 568 -41.05 -14.07 -6.92
C GLY A 568 -39.68 -13.41 -6.70
N SER A 569 -39.62 -12.18 -6.18
CA SER A 569 -38.36 -11.42 -6.07
C SER A 569 -37.61 -11.54 -4.73
N LEU A 570 -38.21 -12.15 -3.71
CA LEU A 570 -37.63 -12.27 -2.36
C LEU A 570 -36.82 -13.57 -2.23
N PRO A 571 -35.56 -13.50 -1.73
CA PRO A 571 -34.79 -14.71 -1.46
C PRO A 571 -35.50 -15.58 -0.42
N THR A 572 -35.55 -16.89 -0.66
CA THR A 572 -36.21 -17.87 0.22
C THR A 572 -35.24 -18.74 1.01
N HIS A 573 -33.94 -18.63 0.71
CA HIS A 573 -32.90 -19.49 1.27
C HIS A 573 -31.58 -18.73 1.41
N THR A 574 -30.71 -19.22 2.29
CA THR A 574 -29.34 -18.74 2.46
C THR A 574 -28.38 -19.77 1.87
N ILE A 575 -27.42 -19.33 1.07
CA ILE A 575 -26.39 -20.20 0.47
C ILE A 575 -25.11 -20.10 1.28
N ILE A 576 -24.60 -21.24 1.75
CA ILE A 576 -23.27 -21.37 2.35
C ILE A 576 -22.33 -21.95 1.31
N THR A 577 -21.18 -21.30 1.12
CA THR A 577 -20.17 -21.70 0.13
C THR A 577 -18.76 -21.66 0.73
N GLY A 578 -17.77 -22.05 -0.06
CA GLY A 578 -16.37 -22.02 0.35
C GLY A 578 -15.43 -22.26 -0.81
N ASN A 579 -14.16 -22.51 -0.49
CA ASN A 579 -13.14 -22.77 -1.50
C ASN A 579 -13.31 -24.15 -2.17
N ALA A 580 -12.49 -24.42 -3.19
CA ALA A 580 -12.55 -25.69 -3.93
C ALA A 580 -12.44 -26.94 -3.03
N ARG A 581 -11.64 -26.88 -1.96
CA ARG A 581 -11.50 -27.99 -0.99
C ARG A 581 -12.75 -28.17 -0.13
N MET A 582 -13.39 -27.07 0.28
CA MET A 582 -14.65 -27.12 1.03
C MET A 582 -15.75 -27.83 0.25
N LYS A 583 -15.84 -27.57 -1.06
CA LYS A 583 -16.85 -28.16 -1.96
C LYS A 583 -16.73 -29.69 -2.09
N GLN A 584 -15.61 -30.27 -1.65
CA GLN A 584 -15.35 -31.71 -1.64
C GLN A 584 -15.50 -32.32 -0.25
N ARG A 585 -15.87 -31.53 0.77
CA ARG A 585 -15.84 -31.94 2.18
C ARG A 585 -17.20 -32.51 2.62
N PRO A 586 -17.25 -33.66 3.33
CA PRO A 586 -18.52 -34.33 3.62
C PRO A 586 -19.37 -33.59 4.68
N ILE A 587 -20.64 -33.37 4.39
CA ILE A 587 -21.65 -32.84 5.34
C ILE A 587 -22.98 -33.64 5.30
N GLY A 588 -23.06 -34.69 4.49
CA GLY A 588 -24.29 -35.45 4.20
C GLY A 588 -25.13 -35.83 5.42
N PRO A 589 -24.57 -36.52 6.45
CA PRO A 589 -25.35 -36.93 7.62
C PRO A 589 -26.04 -35.77 8.36
N LEU A 590 -25.41 -34.60 8.40
CA LEU A 590 -26.00 -33.41 9.03
C LEU A 590 -27.18 -32.88 8.21
N VAL A 591 -27.03 -32.83 6.89
CA VAL A 591 -28.11 -32.41 5.96
C VAL A 591 -29.29 -33.37 6.05
N THR A 592 -29.04 -34.68 6.05
CA THR A 592 -30.10 -35.69 6.22
C THR A 592 -30.86 -35.49 7.53
N ALA A 593 -30.15 -35.22 8.64
CA ALA A 593 -30.79 -34.94 9.93
C ALA A 593 -31.67 -33.68 9.88
N LEU A 594 -31.19 -32.60 9.26
CA LEU A 594 -31.97 -31.36 9.10
C LEU A 594 -33.22 -31.55 8.25
N GLN A 595 -33.09 -32.25 7.12
CA GLN A 595 -34.21 -32.58 6.24
C GLN A 595 -35.26 -33.43 6.96
N SER A 596 -34.82 -34.43 7.74
CA SER A 596 -35.74 -35.26 8.53
C SER A 596 -36.49 -34.46 9.61
N ASN A 597 -35.94 -33.32 10.03
CA ASN A 597 -36.53 -32.42 11.02
C ASN A 597 -37.25 -31.21 10.37
N GLY A 598 -37.57 -31.29 9.08
CA GLY A 598 -38.37 -30.26 8.39
C GLY A 598 -37.60 -29.00 7.98
N ALA A 599 -36.27 -29.03 7.95
CA ALA A 599 -35.43 -27.95 7.45
C ALA A 599 -34.74 -28.40 6.13
N PRO A 600 -35.39 -28.16 4.96
CA PRO A 600 -34.92 -28.67 3.67
C PRO A 600 -33.65 -28.01 3.13
#